data_AF-A0A2Z2I140-F1
#
_entry.id   AF-A0A2Z2I140-F1
#
_cell.length_a   1.000
_cell.length_b   1.000
_cell.length_c   1.000
_cell.angle_alpha   90.00
_cell.angle_beta   90.00
_cell.angle_gamma   90.00
#
_symmetry.space_group_name_H-M   'P 1'
#
loop_
_entity.id
_entity.type
_entity.pdbx_description
1 polymer ?
#
loop_
_entity_poly.entity_id
_entity_poly.type
_entity_poly.pdbx_seq_one_letter_code
_entity_poly.pdbx_strand_id
1 'polypeptide(L)'
;MSAVPVTSGSLPVGGLESVVGGSVTPAVLSSPALDALAWVAIAGFFVAVVAQWRDQADLARLLAAGSWVVFGVFWLTMVPYYYYDAQSPLQTILALAALPLCAYTGYLLYGGRESLLLLSKAVALMGLIYLPAETIPFVRQWLIETTAMQAHLVMDLIAESPGLSEGANGYQSRFDFDPDETATGRTTYIVLACTGIGSMAIFGGLIAAVSAPLKRKLGAFALAIGVIWFLNLLRNVFIALASPHGWFQFDWLVSFMTTYMGAQPDRVSFLVAHNYIAQSLSVVALVGITFLVVRILPEILAPLEEVLFIISGTEYDLFEALGKEDARPDDWR
;
A
#
# COMPACT_ATOMS: atom_id res chain seq x y z
N MET A 1 -55.87 -40.86 36.19
CA MET A 1 -55.70 -39.46 36.60
C MET A 1 -54.23 -39.21 36.83
N SER A 2 -53.57 -38.50 35.91
CA SER A 2 -52.36 -37.70 36.17
C SER A 2 -52.27 -36.68 35.03
N ALA A 3 -52.11 -35.42 35.41
CA ALA A 3 -52.36 -34.24 34.58
C ALA A 3 -51.26 -33.96 33.56
N VAL A 4 -51.67 -33.35 32.46
CA VAL A 4 -50.82 -32.66 31.48
C VAL A 4 -50.29 -31.35 32.10
N PRO A 5 -49.03 -30.98 31.81
CA PRO A 5 -48.67 -29.57 31.70
C PRO A 5 -48.16 -29.22 30.31
N VAL A 6 -48.53 -28.00 29.92
CA VAL A 6 -48.29 -27.33 28.65
C VAL A 6 -46.80 -26.96 28.48
N THR A 7 -46.36 -27.04 27.23
CA THR A 7 -45.08 -26.66 26.65
C THR A 7 -44.61 -25.24 27.00
N SER A 8 -43.31 -25.10 27.30
CA SER A 8 -42.49 -23.97 26.86
C SER A 8 -41.14 -24.52 26.43
N GLY A 9 -40.86 -24.47 25.12
CA GLY A 9 -39.58 -24.88 24.56
C GLY A 9 -38.60 -23.72 24.58
N SER A 10 -37.40 -23.95 25.11
CA SER A 10 -36.22 -23.14 24.84
C SER A 10 -35.07 -24.08 24.51
N LEU A 11 -34.94 -24.37 23.21
CA LEU A 11 -33.75 -24.96 22.59
C LEU A 11 -32.60 -23.92 22.60
N PRO A 12 -31.35 -24.37 22.54
CA PRO A 12 -30.18 -23.59 22.93
C PRO A 12 -29.97 -22.39 22.00
N VAL A 13 -29.56 -21.25 22.55
CA VAL A 13 -29.13 -20.07 21.79
C VAL A 13 -27.74 -20.35 21.20
N GLY A 14 -27.72 -21.22 20.20
CA GLY A 14 -26.70 -21.30 19.17
C GLY A 14 -27.36 -20.90 17.87
N GLY A 15 -26.95 -19.75 17.31
CA GLY A 15 -27.42 -19.32 16.00
C GLY A 15 -27.57 -17.81 15.87
N LEU A 16 -26.52 -17.18 15.34
CA LEU A 16 -26.60 -16.18 14.25
C LEU A 16 -25.21 -15.80 13.69
N GLU A 17 -24.19 -16.64 13.82
CA GLU A 17 -22.86 -16.40 13.25
C GLU A 17 -22.62 -17.05 11.87
N SER A 18 -23.62 -17.68 11.23
CA SER A 18 -23.33 -18.61 10.13
C SER A 18 -24.06 -18.42 8.80
N VAL A 19 -24.58 -17.24 8.44
CA VAL A 19 -25.32 -17.12 7.15
C VAL A 19 -24.93 -15.96 6.22
N VAL A 20 -24.12 -14.97 6.61
CA VAL A 20 -23.65 -13.92 5.64
C VAL A 20 -22.15 -13.59 5.75
N GLY A 21 -21.41 -14.16 6.70
CA GLY A 21 -19.98 -13.91 6.90
C GLY A 21 -19.08 -14.92 6.19
N GLY A 22 -19.27 -15.16 4.89
CA GLY A 22 -18.22 -15.82 4.11
C GLY A 22 -17.05 -14.86 4.01
N SER A 23 -15.99 -15.05 4.79
CA SER A 23 -14.71 -14.41 4.51
C SER A 23 -14.27 -14.86 3.12
N VAL A 24 -14.49 -14.00 2.13
CA VAL A 24 -13.98 -14.15 0.75
C VAL A 24 -12.43 -14.24 0.77
N THR A 25 -11.83 -13.88 1.91
CA THR A 25 -10.46 -13.48 2.14
C THR A 25 -9.39 -14.58 2.06
N PRO A 26 -9.51 -15.78 2.65
CA PRO A 26 -8.45 -16.77 2.52
C PRO A 26 -8.36 -17.30 1.08
N ALA A 27 -9.47 -17.37 0.34
CA ALA A 27 -9.48 -17.99 -0.98
C ALA A 27 -8.98 -17.06 -2.09
N VAL A 28 -9.26 -15.75 -1.99
CA VAL A 28 -8.86 -14.78 -3.03
C VAL A 28 -7.40 -14.37 -2.85
N LEU A 29 -6.97 -13.93 -1.65
CA LEU A 29 -5.58 -13.53 -1.41
C LEU A 29 -4.57 -14.68 -1.46
N SER A 30 -5.00 -15.92 -1.22
CA SER A 30 -4.15 -17.12 -1.35
C SER A 30 -4.34 -17.84 -2.68
N SER A 31 -5.00 -17.19 -3.65
CA SER A 31 -5.19 -17.79 -4.97
C SER A 31 -3.85 -17.78 -5.72
N PRO A 32 -3.35 -18.95 -6.16
CA PRO A 32 -2.16 -19.02 -7.00
C PRO A 32 -2.25 -18.16 -8.26
N ALA A 33 -3.47 -17.84 -8.71
CA ALA A 33 -3.71 -16.97 -9.85
C ALA A 33 -3.37 -15.50 -9.57
N LEU A 34 -3.64 -14.97 -8.36
CA LEU A 34 -3.28 -13.60 -8.01
C LEU A 34 -1.76 -13.45 -7.89
N ASP A 35 -1.12 -14.41 -7.22
CA ASP A 35 0.34 -14.46 -7.12
C ASP A 35 0.96 -14.54 -8.51
N ALA A 36 0.42 -15.39 -9.39
CA ALA A 36 0.88 -15.49 -10.77
C ALA A 36 0.73 -14.17 -11.54
N LEU A 37 -0.39 -13.45 -11.39
CA LEU A 37 -0.58 -12.15 -12.06
C LEU A 37 0.46 -11.11 -11.63
N ALA A 38 0.73 -10.99 -10.33
CA ALA A 38 1.75 -10.07 -9.80
C ALA A 38 3.14 -10.43 -10.35
N TRP A 39 3.51 -11.72 -10.28
CA TRP A 39 4.80 -12.19 -10.77
C TRP A 39 4.96 -12.03 -12.28
N VAL A 40 3.92 -12.34 -13.08
CA VAL A 40 3.94 -12.17 -14.53
C VAL A 40 4.07 -10.70 -14.91
N ALA A 41 3.36 -9.79 -14.24
CA ALA A 41 3.48 -8.36 -14.48
C ALA A 41 4.91 -7.86 -14.20
N ILE A 42 5.45 -8.16 -13.01
CA ILE A 42 6.79 -7.70 -12.64
C ILE A 42 7.87 -8.34 -13.52
N ALA A 43 7.80 -9.64 -13.78
CA ALA A 43 8.72 -10.32 -14.69
C ALA A 43 8.65 -9.72 -16.11
N GLY A 44 7.46 -9.42 -16.61
CA GLY A 44 7.27 -8.77 -17.90
C GLY A 44 7.97 -7.41 -17.97
N PHE A 45 7.86 -6.58 -16.93
CA PHE A 45 8.60 -5.32 -16.84
C PHE A 45 10.11 -5.53 -16.83
N PHE A 46 10.63 -6.52 -16.10
CA PHE A 46 12.07 -6.83 -16.14
C PHE A 46 12.54 -7.29 -17.52
N VAL A 47 11.79 -8.15 -18.21
CA VAL A 47 12.14 -8.59 -19.55
C VAL A 47 12.10 -7.40 -20.52
N ALA A 48 11.15 -6.47 -20.37
CA ALA A 48 11.11 -5.23 -21.14
C ALA A 48 12.38 -4.38 -20.91
N VAL A 49 12.82 -4.22 -19.66
CA VAL A 49 14.07 -3.52 -19.32
C VAL A 49 15.29 -4.21 -19.95
N VAL A 50 15.37 -5.54 -19.91
CA VAL A 50 16.46 -6.30 -20.54
C VAL A 50 16.43 -6.18 -22.06
N ALA A 51 15.25 -6.19 -22.68
CA ALA A 51 15.09 -5.99 -24.12
C ALA A 51 15.55 -4.57 -24.52
N GLN A 52 15.19 -3.55 -23.74
CA GLN A 52 15.65 -2.19 -23.94
C GLN A 52 17.18 -2.10 -23.86
N TRP A 53 17.80 -2.77 -22.88
CA TRP A 53 19.26 -2.79 -22.73
C TRP A 53 19.99 -3.53 -23.85
N ARG A 54 19.30 -4.38 -24.61
CA ARG A 54 19.83 -5.07 -25.81
C ARG A 54 19.50 -4.33 -27.11
N ASP A 55 19.12 -3.06 -27.03
CA ASP A 55 18.74 -2.22 -28.17
C ASP A 55 17.53 -2.78 -28.96
N GLN A 56 16.65 -3.55 -28.31
CA GLN A 56 15.43 -4.09 -28.91
C GLN A 56 14.22 -3.23 -28.53
N ALA A 57 14.21 -1.98 -29.00
CA ALA A 57 13.20 -0.98 -28.63
C ALA A 57 11.75 -1.45 -28.86
N ASP A 58 11.46 -2.02 -30.04
CA ASP A 58 10.11 -2.51 -30.38
C ASP A 58 9.64 -3.62 -29.42
N LEU A 59 10.51 -4.58 -29.12
CA LEU A 59 10.19 -5.66 -28.19
C LEU A 59 9.99 -5.12 -26.77
N ALA A 60 10.86 -4.21 -26.32
CA ALA A 60 10.75 -3.59 -25.02
C ALA A 60 9.41 -2.86 -24.84
N ARG A 61 8.99 -2.09 -25.85
CA ARG A 61 7.70 -1.40 -25.86
C ARG A 61 6.52 -2.37 -25.78
N LEU A 62 6.50 -3.41 -26.60
CA LEU A 62 5.42 -4.40 -26.60
C LEU A 62 5.32 -5.14 -25.26
N LEU A 63 6.46 -5.57 -24.70
CA LEU A 63 6.51 -6.23 -23.41
C LEU A 63 6.07 -5.31 -22.27
N ALA A 64 6.55 -4.06 -22.26
CA ALA A 64 6.13 -3.07 -21.27
C ALA A 64 4.62 -2.78 -21.37
N ALA A 65 4.10 -2.59 -22.58
CA ALA A 65 2.68 -2.35 -22.81
C ALA A 65 1.80 -3.50 -22.30
N GLY A 66 2.16 -4.74 -22.62
CA GLY A 66 1.47 -5.93 -22.08
C GLY A 66 1.57 -6.02 -20.55
N SER A 67 2.74 -5.73 -19.99
CA SER A 67 2.97 -5.77 -18.54
C SER A 67 2.11 -4.76 -17.78
N TRP A 68 1.93 -3.55 -18.32
CA TRP A 68 1.00 -2.57 -17.76
C TRP A 68 -0.43 -3.10 -17.72
N VAL A 69 -0.93 -3.71 -18.79
CA VAL A 69 -2.29 -4.28 -18.79
C VAL A 69 -2.43 -5.36 -17.72
N VAL A 70 -1.48 -6.30 -17.63
CA VAL A 70 -1.50 -7.35 -16.59
C VAL A 70 -1.44 -6.73 -15.18
N PHE A 71 -0.61 -5.72 -14.98
CA PHE A 71 -0.50 -5.00 -13.72
C PHE A 71 -1.82 -4.29 -13.33
N GLY A 72 -2.48 -3.67 -14.30
CA GLY A 72 -3.81 -3.07 -14.11
C GLY A 72 -4.88 -4.10 -13.73
N VAL A 73 -4.86 -5.28 -14.39
CA VAL A 73 -5.77 -6.40 -14.06
C VAL A 73 -5.50 -6.90 -12.65
N PHE A 74 -4.24 -7.08 -12.24
CA PHE A 74 -3.88 -7.45 -10.88
C PHE A 74 -4.50 -6.48 -9.86
N TRP A 75 -4.34 -5.17 -10.04
CA TRP A 75 -4.93 -4.21 -9.10
C TRP A 75 -6.47 -4.21 -9.12
N LEU A 76 -7.10 -4.41 -10.28
CA LEU A 76 -8.55 -4.56 -10.35
C LEU A 76 -9.03 -5.77 -9.52
N THR A 77 -8.29 -6.88 -9.55
CA THR A 77 -8.64 -8.06 -8.73
C THR A 77 -8.49 -7.83 -7.23
N MET A 78 -7.75 -6.80 -6.80
CA MET A 78 -7.62 -6.39 -5.39
C MET A 78 -8.77 -5.51 -4.89
N VAL A 79 -9.65 -5.01 -5.78
CA VAL A 79 -10.78 -4.15 -5.39
C VAL A 79 -11.69 -4.79 -4.33
N PRO A 80 -12.10 -6.08 -4.42
CA PRO A 80 -12.93 -6.70 -3.40
C PRO A 80 -12.27 -6.69 -2.01
N TYR A 81 -10.96 -6.98 -1.94
CA TYR A 81 -10.22 -6.95 -0.68
C TYR A 81 -10.22 -5.54 -0.06
N TYR A 82 -9.93 -4.52 -0.88
CA TYR A 82 -9.89 -3.14 -0.37
C TYR A 82 -11.25 -2.60 0.04
N TYR A 83 -12.31 -3.08 -0.60
CA TYR A 83 -13.68 -2.68 -0.30
C TYR A 83 -14.24 -3.40 0.93
N TYR A 84 -14.14 -4.72 1.00
CA TYR A 84 -14.79 -5.52 2.05
C TYR A 84 -13.93 -5.70 3.30
N ASP A 85 -12.65 -6.06 3.15
CA ASP A 85 -11.81 -6.44 4.28
C ASP A 85 -11.07 -5.23 4.87
N ALA A 86 -10.37 -4.49 4.00
CA ALA A 86 -9.66 -3.29 4.40
C ALA A 86 -10.63 -2.12 4.66
N GLN A 87 -11.82 -2.12 4.04
CA GLN A 87 -12.82 -1.05 4.09
C GLN A 87 -12.18 0.34 3.85
N SER A 88 -11.27 0.42 2.88
CA SER A 88 -10.52 1.63 2.54
C SER A 88 -11.07 2.22 1.24
N PRO A 89 -11.84 3.33 1.31
CA PRO A 89 -12.38 3.96 0.11
C PRO A 89 -11.29 4.40 -0.86
N LEU A 90 -10.20 4.98 -0.34
CA LEU A 90 -9.10 5.48 -1.16
C LEU A 90 -8.36 4.34 -1.88
N GLN A 91 -8.04 3.22 -1.21
CA GLN A 91 -7.41 2.09 -1.89
C GLN A 91 -8.35 1.42 -2.89
N THR A 92 -9.65 1.33 -2.58
CA THR A 92 -10.66 0.79 -3.50
C THR A 92 -10.71 1.60 -4.80
N ILE A 93 -10.77 2.93 -4.69
CA ILE A 93 -10.81 3.84 -5.86
C ILE A 93 -9.51 3.73 -6.66
N LEU A 94 -8.34 3.73 -6.01
CA LEU A 94 -7.06 3.62 -6.70
C LEU A 94 -6.88 2.27 -7.40
N ALA A 95 -7.28 1.17 -6.75
CA ALA A 95 -7.25 -0.17 -7.33
C ALA A 95 -8.19 -0.30 -8.55
N LEU A 96 -9.37 0.34 -8.48
CA LEU A 96 -10.30 0.39 -9.60
C LEU A 96 -9.78 1.24 -10.76
N ALA A 97 -9.18 2.40 -10.45
CA ALA A 97 -8.59 3.30 -11.44
C ALA A 97 -7.30 2.74 -12.08
N ALA A 98 -6.65 1.78 -11.42
CA ALA A 98 -5.39 1.20 -11.90
C ALA A 98 -5.54 0.56 -13.29
N LEU A 99 -6.60 -0.21 -13.55
CA LEU A 99 -6.78 -0.85 -14.87
C LEU A 99 -6.85 0.16 -16.02
N PRO A 100 -7.76 1.16 -16.03
CA PRO A 100 -7.82 2.11 -17.14
C PRO A 100 -6.52 2.92 -17.29
N LEU A 101 -5.89 3.35 -16.19
CA LEU A 101 -4.63 4.09 -16.24
C LEU A 101 -3.47 3.24 -16.80
N CYS A 102 -3.36 1.99 -16.36
CA CYS A 102 -2.34 1.08 -16.86
C CYS A 102 -2.61 0.68 -18.32
N ALA A 103 -3.86 0.41 -18.69
CA ALA A 103 -4.23 0.12 -20.07
C ALA A 103 -3.93 1.31 -21.01
N TYR A 104 -4.20 2.54 -20.55
CA TYR A 104 -3.85 3.75 -21.30
C TYR A 104 -2.33 3.93 -21.43
N THR A 105 -1.58 3.68 -20.36
CA THR A 105 -0.10 3.67 -20.40
C THR A 105 0.42 2.64 -21.41
N GLY A 106 -0.15 1.44 -21.43
CA GLY A 106 0.18 0.41 -22.41
C GLY A 106 -0.17 0.81 -23.84
N TYR A 107 -1.32 1.47 -24.05
CA TYR A 107 -1.71 2.02 -25.35
C TYR A 107 -0.72 3.08 -25.86
N LEU A 108 -0.27 4.00 -24.99
CA LEU A 108 0.71 5.02 -25.36
C LEU A 108 2.07 4.43 -25.71
N LEU A 109 2.54 3.43 -24.95
CA LEU A 109 3.76 2.67 -25.25
C LEU A 109 3.67 1.96 -26.60
N TYR A 110 2.54 1.28 -26.86
CA TYR A 110 2.27 0.65 -28.15
C TYR A 110 2.26 1.67 -29.29
N GLY A 111 1.71 2.87 -29.04
CA GLY A 111 1.65 3.99 -29.97
C GLY A 111 2.99 4.70 -30.23
N GLY A 112 4.07 4.34 -29.54
CA GLY A 112 5.41 4.89 -29.80
C GLY A 112 5.96 5.86 -28.75
N ARG A 113 5.27 6.07 -27.62
CA ARG A 113 5.76 6.95 -26.54
C ARG A 113 6.84 6.23 -25.70
N GLU A 114 8.06 6.22 -26.21
CA GLU A 114 9.22 5.51 -25.62
C GLU A 114 9.65 6.04 -24.25
N SER A 115 9.35 7.31 -23.96
CA SER A 115 9.59 7.96 -22.68
C SER A 115 8.99 7.18 -21.49
N LEU A 116 7.87 6.48 -21.70
CA LEU A 116 7.21 5.61 -20.72
C LEU A 116 7.99 4.33 -20.36
N LEU A 117 9.04 3.97 -21.11
CA LEU A 117 9.94 2.88 -20.73
C LEU A 117 10.70 3.22 -19.44
N LEU A 118 10.96 4.51 -19.17
CA LEU A 118 11.55 4.95 -17.91
C LEU A 118 10.63 4.66 -16.71
N LEU A 119 9.33 4.92 -16.86
CA LEU A 119 8.32 4.60 -15.86
C LEU A 119 8.20 3.08 -15.66
N SER A 120 8.23 2.31 -16.76
CA SER A 120 8.20 0.84 -16.74
C SER A 120 9.41 0.26 -16.01
N LYS A 121 10.61 0.84 -16.22
CA LYS A 121 11.83 0.51 -15.49
C LYS A 121 11.71 0.83 -14.00
N ALA A 122 11.09 1.95 -13.62
CA ALA A 122 10.84 2.28 -12.23
C ALA A 122 9.94 1.25 -11.54
N VAL A 123 8.89 0.77 -12.21
CA VAL A 123 8.02 -0.30 -11.70
C VAL A 123 8.77 -1.62 -11.55
N ALA A 124 9.61 -2.00 -12.51
CA ALA A 124 10.46 -3.19 -12.39
C ALA A 124 11.36 -3.12 -11.14
N LEU A 125 12.05 -1.99 -10.95
CA LEU A 125 12.95 -1.78 -9.82
C LEU A 125 12.20 -1.66 -8.48
N MET A 126 10.99 -1.12 -8.47
CA MET A 126 10.08 -1.18 -7.31
C MET A 126 9.77 -2.65 -6.97
N GLY A 127 9.44 -3.46 -7.97
CA GLY A 127 9.25 -4.91 -7.81
C GLY A 127 10.47 -5.60 -7.22
N LEU A 128 11.68 -5.21 -7.64
CA LEU A 128 12.94 -5.73 -7.08
C LEU A 128 13.08 -5.50 -5.57
N ILE A 129 12.56 -4.38 -5.08
CA ILE A 129 12.64 -3.99 -3.67
C ILE A 129 11.52 -4.65 -2.87
N TYR A 130 10.30 -4.66 -3.41
CA TYR A 130 9.12 -5.16 -2.72
C TYR A 130 9.07 -6.70 -2.66
N LEU A 131 9.38 -7.39 -3.76
CA LEU A 131 9.20 -8.85 -3.86
C LEU A 131 10.02 -9.66 -2.86
N PRO A 132 11.28 -9.30 -2.51
CA PRO A 132 11.99 -9.99 -1.43
C PRO A 132 11.28 -9.88 -0.08
N ALA A 133 10.70 -8.72 0.23
CA ALA A 133 9.95 -8.51 1.47
C ALA A 133 8.63 -9.30 1.48
N GLU A 134 8.00 -9.45 0.32
CA GLU A 134 6.83 -10.31 0.18
C GLU A 134 7.23 -11.78 0.27
N THR A 135 8.24 -12.26 -0.45
CA THR A 135 8.40 -13.71 -0.69
C THR A 135 9.46 -14.41 0.16
N ILE A 136 10.38 -13.67 0.79
CA ILE A 136 11.41 -14.24 1.65
C ILE A 136 10.96 -14.12 3.11
N PRO A 137 10.62 -15.23 3.80
CA PRO A 137 10.06 -15.19 5.15
C PRO A 137 10.93 -14.44 6.15
N PHE A 138 12.25 -14.61 6.08
CA PHE A 138 13.19 -13.91 6.93
C PHE A 138 13.14 -12.38 6.76
N VAL A 139 13.06 -11.88 5.53
CA VAL A 139 12.98 -10.43 5.25
C VAL A 139 11.64 -9.89 5.73
N ARG A 140 10.55 -10.62 5.45
CA ARG A 140 9.20 -10.29 5.88
C ARG A 140 9.11 -10.18 7.41
N GLN A 141 9.58 -11.21 8.12
CA GLN A 141 9.60 -11.26 9.57
C GLN A 141 10.42 -10.10 10.13
N TRP A 142 11.65 -9.90 9.62
CA TRP A 142 12.52 -8.84 10.09
C TRP A 142 11.86 -7.46 9.98
N LEU A 143 11.23 -7.14 8.84
CA LEU A 143 10.53 -5.87 8.66
C LEU A 143 9.35 -5.70 9.61
N ILE A 144 8.52 -6.73 9.78
CA ILE A 144 7.33 -6.70 10.63
C ILE A 144 7.73 -6.52 12.11
N GLU A 145 8.61 -7.39 12.62
CA GLU A 145 8.98 -7.40 14.04
C GLU A 145 9.84 -6.20 14.40
N THR A 146 10.73 -5.74 13.51
CA THR A 146 11.51 -4.50 13.76
C THR A 146 10.59 -3.29 13.83
N THR A 147 9.60 -3.19 12.92
CA THR A 147 8.63 -2.08 12.94
C THR A 147 7.79 -2.12 14.22
N ALA A 148 7.33 -3.31 14.64
CA ALA A 148 6.56 -3.46 15.85
C ALA A 148 7.36 -3.10 17.10
N MET A 149 8.60 -3.58 17.22
CA MET A 149 9.52 -3.26 18.31
C MET A 149 9.77 -1.75 18.42
N GLN A 150 10.01 -1.08 17.30
CA GLN A 150 10.24 0.37 17.31
C GLN A 150 8.97 1.14 17.69
N ALA A 151 7.80 0.71 17.21
CA ALA A 151 6.54 1.34 17.58
C ALA A 151 6.24 1.16 19.08
N HIS A 152 6.48 -0.03 19.61
CA HIS A 152 6.40 -0.32 21.04
C HIS A 152 7.34 0.58 21.84
N LEU A 153 8.60 0.71 21.43
CA LEU A 153 9.55 1.60 22.09
C LEU A 153 9.05 3.05 22.14
N VAL A 154 8.45 3.55 21.07
CA VAL A 154 7.86 4.90 21.06
C VAL A 154 6.68 4.99 22.03
N MET A 155 5.83 3.97 22.11
CA MET A 155 4.71 3.92 23.06
C MET A 155 5.18 3.85 24.53
N ASP A 156 6.24 3.09 24.81
CA ASP A 156 6.87 3.04 26.14
C ASP A 156 7.38 4.42 26.56
N LEU A 157 8.02 5.14 25.64
CA LEU A 157 8.56 6.48 25.91
C LEU A 157 7.48 7.52 26.26
N ILE A 158 6.22 7.27 25.88
CA ILE A 158 5.06 8.11 26.20
C ILE A 158 4.14 7.49 27.26
N ALA A 159 4.62 6.46 27.99
CA ALA A 159 3.94 5.81 29.11
C ALA A 159 2.62 5.07 28.78
N GLU A 160 2.44 4.65 27.54
CA GLU A 160 1.31 3.79 27.11
C GLU A 160 1.65 2.29 27.13
N SER A 161 2.95 1.96 27.30
CA SER A 161 3.60 0.64 27.37
C SER A 161 2.70 -0.61 27.29
N PRO A 162 2.12 -0.93 26.12
CA PRO A 162 1.41 -2.20 25.93
C PRO A 162 2.40 -3.36 25.97
N GLY A 163 1.95 -4.59 26.22
CA GLY A 163 2.82 -5.75 25.98
C GLY A 163 3.16 -5.93 24.49
N LEU A 164 4.16 -6.74 24.16
CA LEU A 164 4.41 -7.19 22.79
C LEU A 164 4.31 -8.72 22.73
N SER A 165 3.45 -9.25 21.86
CA SER A 165 3.27 -10.69 21.67
C SER A 165 3.01 -11.09 20.22
N GLU A 166 2.75 -12.39 20.04
CA GLU A 166 2.45 -12.95 18.73
C GLU A 166 1.06 -12.53 18.22
N GLY A 167 1.03 -11.95 17.03
CA GLY A 167 -0.20 -11.63 16.31
C GLY A 167 -0.79 -12.84 15.59
N ALA A 168 -2.00 -12.68 15.06
CA ALA A 168 -2.66 -13.73 14.25
C ALA A 168 -1.90 -14.07 12.94
N ASN A 169 -0.92 -13.24 12.57
CA ASN A 169 -0.01 -13.46 11.45
C ASN A 169 1.24 -14.30 11.81
N GLY A 170 1.38 -14.74 13.07
CA GLY A 170 2.49 -15.58 13.53
C GLY A 170 3.81 -14.84 13.80
N TYR A 171 3.78 -13.51 13.91
CA TYR A 171 4.96 -12.68 14.20
C TYR A 171 4.80 -11.97 15.54
N GLN A 172 5.91 -11.67 16.23
CA GLN A 172 5.94 -10.89 17.47
C GLN A 172 5.65 -9.41 17.17
N SER A 173 4.39 -9.11 16.85
CA SER A 173 3.99 -7.81 16.32
C SER A 173 2.66 -7.26 16.84
N ARG A 174 2.05 -7.91 17.83
CA ARG A 174 0.79 -7.51 18.47
C ARG A 174 1.07 -6.69 19.73
N PHE A 175 0.33 -5.57 19.88
CA PHE A 175 0.44 -4.70 21.06
C PHE A 175 -0.58 -5.11 22.14
N ASP A 176 -0.20 -5.80 23.19
CA ASP A 176 -1.14 -6.32 24.18
C ASP A 176 -1.60 -5.24 25.17
N PHE A 177 -2.61 -4.49 24.74
CA PHE A 177 -3.44 -3.70 25.64
C PHE A 177 -4.44 -4.61 26.39
N ASP A 178 -4.72 -4.27 27.64
CA ASP A 178 -5.77 -4.94 28.42
C ASP A 178 -7.16 -4.61 27.83
N PRO A 179 -7.94 -5.60 27.38
CA PRO A 179 -9.28 -5.37 26.85
C PRO A 179 -10.23 -4.73 27.87
N ASP A 180 -10.04 -4.97 29.16
CA ASP A 180 -10.89 -4.46 30.24
C ASP A 180 -10.56 -2.99 30.58
N GLU A 181 -9.35 -2.53 30.23
CA GLU A 181 -8.90 -1.14 30.44
C GLU A 181 -9.05 -0.26 29.19
N THR A 182 -9.49 -0.81 28.06
CA THR A 182 -9.56 -0.09 26.78
C THR A 182 -10.99 0.06 26.26
N ALA A 183 -11.29 1.22 25.68
CA ALA A 183 -12.65 1.58 25.27
C ALA A 183 -13.27 0.65 24.21
N THR A 184 -12.45 -0.02 23.40
CA THR A 184 -12.93 -0.92 22.34
C THR A 184 -12.70 -2.40 22.63
N GLY A 185 -11.89 -2.73 23.65
CA GLY A 185 -11.43 -4.10 23.90
C GLY A 185 -10.59 -4.70 22.76
N ARG A 186 -10.15 -3.88 21.79
CA ARG A 186 -9.40 -4.35 20.61
C ARG A 186 -7.94 -3.97 20.69
N THR A 187 -7.12 -4.81 20.08
CA THR A 187 -5.73 -4.49 19.76
C THR A 187 -5.42 -4.64 18.27
N THR A 188 -4.27 -4.12 17.86
CA THR A 188 -3.71 -4.20 16.51
C THR A 188 -2.36 -4.93 16.53
N TYR A 189 -1.99 -5.46 15.37
CA TYR A 189 -0.66 -6.02 15.14
C TYR A 189 -0.09 -5.51 13.82
N ILE A 190 1.23 -5.37 13.75
CA ILE A 190 1.91 -4.93 12.52
C ILE A 190 1.93 -6.07 11.51
N VAL A 191 1.55 -5.75 10.28
CA VAL A 191 1.66 -6.59 9.07
C VAL A 191 2.62 -5.95 8.08
N LEU A 192 3.01 -6.67 7.02
CA LEU A 192 3.98 -6.16 6.03
C LEU A 192 3.58 -4.80 5.44
N ALA A 193 2.30 -4.60 5.13
CA ALA A 193 1.78 -3.33 4.61
C ALA A 193 1.98 -2.14 5.56
N CYS A 194 2.10 -2.38 6.87
CA CYS A 194 2.34 -1.35 7.89
C CYS A 194 3.82 -1.03 8.09
N THR A 195 4.75 -1.70 7.38
CA THR A 195 6.20 -1.45 7.52
C THR A 195 6.68 -0.24 6.70
N GLY A 196 5.82 0.31 5.85
CA GLY A 196 6.18 1.39 4.92
C GLY A 196 6.94 0.91 3.67
N ILE A 197 7.19 -0.40 3.54
CA ILE A 197 7.95 -0.98 2.43
C ILE A 197 7.40 -0.63 1.05
N GLY A 198 6.07 -0.48 0.91
CA GLY A 198 5.45 -0.08 -0.35
C GLY A 198 5.92 1.29 -0.82
N SER A 199 5.84 2.32 0.04
CA SER A 199 6.32 3.67 -0.29
C SER A 199 7.84 3.71 -0.49
N MET A 200 8.60 2.94 0.30
CA MET A 200 10.05 2.80 0.14
C MET A 200 10.42 2.18 -1.22
N ALA A 201 9.67 1.17 -1.67
CA ALA A 201 9.87 0.54 -2.96
C ALA A 201 9.53 1.49 -4.12
N ILE A 202 8.45 2.29 -4.00
CA ILE A 202 8.08 3.29 -5.02
C ILE A 202 9.22 4.30 -5.21
N PHE A 203 9.67 4.95 -4.13
CA PHE A 203 10.75 5.93 -4.22
C PHE A 203 12.08 5.31 -4.58
N GLY A 204 12.41 4.14 -4.01
CA GLY A 204 13.63 3.41 -4.31
C GLY A 204 13.73 3.00 -5.78
N GLY A 205 12.64 2.46 -6.34
CA GLY A 205 12.55 2.09 -7.75
C GLY A 205 12.69 3.29 -8.68
N LEU A 206 11.99 4.39 -8.36
CA LEU A 206 12.06 5.65 -9.10
C LEU A 206 13.47 6.26 -9.10
N ILE A 207 14.10 6.38 -7.93
CA ILE A 207 15.47 6.90 -7.78
C ILE A 207 16.49 6.00 -8.49
N ALA A 208 16.29 4.68 -8.45
CA ALA A 208 17.16 3.74 -9.14
C ALA A 208 17.02 3.84 -10.67
N ALA A 209 15.81 4.09 -11.17
CA ALA A 209 15.51 4.11 -12.60
C ALA A 209 16.14 5.28 -13.38
N VAL A 210 16.16 6.49 -12.82
CA VAL A 210 16.64 7.69 -13.50
C VAL A 210 18.15 7.67 -13.76
N SER A 211 18.64 8.34 -14.79
CA SER A 211 20.07 8.38 -15.11
C SER A 211 20.75 9.56 -14.42
N ALA A 212 21.41 9.32 -13.29
CA ALA A 212 22.02 10.38 -12.48
C ALA A 212 23.26 9.87 -11.69
N PRO A 213 24.18 10.76 -11.28
CA PRO A 213 25.35 10.39 -10.49
C PRO A 213 24.98 9.64 -9.20
N LEU A 214 25.67 8.53 -8.91
CA LEU A 214 25.36 7.66 -7.77
C LEU A 214 25.31 8.40 -6.42
N LYS A 215 26.19 9.39 -6.22
CA LYS A 215 26.20 10.22 -4.99
C LYS A 215 24.86 10.92 -4.74
N ARG A 216 24.23 11.46 -5.80
CA ARG A 216 22.93 12.14 -5.69
C ARG A 216 21.80 11.14 -5.48
N LYS A 217 21.83 10.00 -6.17
CA LYS A 217 20.88 8.90 -5.95
C LYS A 217 20.91 8.39 -4.51
N LEU A 218 22.09 8.11 -3.96
CA LEU A 218 22.24 7.65 -2.59
C LEU A 218 21.74 8.69 -1.58
N GLY A 219 22.01 9.98 -1.81
CA GLY A 219 21.50 11.07 -0.98
C GLY A 219 19.97 11.17 -1.00
N ALA A 220 19.37 11.13 -2.18
CA ALA A 220 17.91 11.14 -2.34
C ALA A 220 17.25 9.88 -1.74
N PHE A 221 17.87 8.72 -1.92
CA PHE A 221 17.40 7.45 -1.38
C PHE A 221 17.43 7.47 0.14
N ALA A 222 18.56 7.82 0.76
CA ALA A 222 18.68 7.88 2.21
C ALA A 222 17.66 8.86 2.83
N LEU A 223 17.46 10.02 2.20
CA LEU A 223 16.45 10.99 2.64
C LEU A 223 15.03 10.42 2.54
N ALA A 224 14.64 9.90 1.38
CA ALA A 224 13.30 9.38 1.15
C ALA A 224 12.99 8.21 2.11
N ILE A 225 13.88 7.22 2.19
CA ILE A 225 13.70 6.06 3.05
C ILE A 225 13.65 6.47 4.53
N GLY A 226 14.54 7.36 4.97
CA GLY A 226 14.57 7.83 6.36
C GLY A 226 13.29 8.57 6.76
N VAL A 227 12.80 9.47 5.90
CA VAL A 227 11.54 10.21 6.16
C VAL A 227 10.34 9.27 6.14
N ILE A 228 10.25 8.36 5.16
CA ILE A 228 9.15 7.38 5.09
C ILE A 228 9.15 6.49 6.33
N TRP A 229 10.31 5.98 6.74
CA TRP A 229 10.44 5.13 7.92
C TRP A 229 9.95 5.85 9.18
N PHE A 230 10.41 7.08 9.38
CA PHE A 230 10.01 7.90 10.53
C PHE A 230 8.51 8.20 10.54
N LEU A 231 7.94 8.68 9.43
CA LEU A 231 6.52 8.99 9.35
C LEU A 231 5.65 7.74 9.49
N ASN A 232 6.10 6.60 8.95
CA ASN A 232 5.42 5.32 9.10
C ASN A 232 5.40 4.85 10.57
N LEU A 233 6.50 5.07 11.31
CA LEU A 233 6.55 4.77 12.73
C LEU A 233 5.51 5.59 13.51
N LEU A 234 5.45 6.90 13.28
CA LEU A 234 4.44 7.77 13.90
C LEU A 234 3.02 7.32 13.57
N ARG A 235 2.79 6.95 12.31
CA ARG A 235 1.50 6.46 11.82
C ARG A 235 1.08 5.16 12.52
N ASN A 236 2.02 4.23 12.73
CA ASN A 236 1.72 2.98 13.42
C ASN A 236 1.43 3.20 14.91
N VAL A 237 2.20 4.04 15.61
CA VAL A 237 1.94 4.41 17.01
C VAL A 237 0.57 5.06 17.14
N PHE A 238 0.26 6.02 16.26
CA PHE A 238 -1.05 6.68 16.24
C PHE A 238 -2.20 5.68 16.12
N ILE A 239 -2.13 4.73 15.16
CA ILE A 239 -3.19 3.73 14.95
C ILE A 239 -3.25 2.74 16.11
N ALA A 240 -2.09 2.31 16.63
CA ALA A 240 -1.97 1.35 17.70
C ALA A 240 -2.59 1.87 19.01
N LEU A 241 -2.56 3.19 19.26
CA LEU A 241 -3.20 3.83 20.40
C LEU A 241 -4.66 4.21 20.13
N ALA A 242 -4.95 4.80 18.96
CA ALA A 242 -6.29 5.26 18.62
C ALA A 242 -7.32 4.12 18.58
N SER A 243 -6.89 2.92 18.15
CA SER A 243 -7.76 1.75 18.08
C SER A 243 -8.28 1.31 19.46
N PRO A 244 -7.44 0.84 20.40
CA PRO A 244 -7.87 0.39 21.73
C PRO A 244 -8.62 1.47 22.51
N HIS A 245 -8.04 2.68 22.59
CA HIS A 245 -8.56 3.80 23.38
C HIS A 245 -9.80 4.47 22.77
N GLY A 246 -10.21 4.06 21.57
CA GLY A 246 -11.45 4.52 20.98
C GLY A 246 -11.49 6.03 20.68
N TRP A 247 -10.38 6.63 20.26
CA TRP A 247 -10.30 8.08 19.98
C TRP A 247 -11.35 8.60 19.00
N PHE A 248 -11.91 7.73 18.15
CA PHE A 248 -12.98 8.08 17.21
C PHE A 248 -14.28 7.27 17.44
N GLN A 249 -14.51 6.76 18.65
CA GLN A 249 -15.73 6.04 19.04
C GLN A 249 -16.88 7.01 19.39
N PHE A 250 -17.22 7.93 18.48
CA PHE A 250 -18.36 8.82 18.68
C PHE A 250 -19.66 8.14 18.22
N ASP A 251 -20.73 8.15 19.03
CA ASP A 251 -21.99 7.44 18.74
C ASP A 251 -22.54 7.68 17.33
N TRP A 252 -22.54 8.95 16.89
CA TRP A 252 -23.03 9.31 15.56
C TRP A 252 -22.17 8.71 14.44
N LEU A 253 -20.85 8.63 14.66
CA LEU A 253 -19.88 8.12 13.69
C LEU A 253 -19.94 6.59 13.63
N VAL A 254 -20.05 5.95 14.79
CA VAL A 254 -20.25 4.49 14.89
C VAL A 254 -21.56 4.09 14.21
N SER A 255 -22.64 4.80 14.49
CA SER A 255 -23.94 4.56 13.85
C SER A 255 -23.87 4.73 12.33
N PHE A 256 -23.22 5.80 11.86
CA PHE A 256 -23.03 6.04 10.43
C PHE A 256 -22.22 4.91 9.76
N MET A 257 -21.06 4.56 10.32
CA MET A 257 -20.16 3.57 9.70
C MET A 257 -20.72 2.15 9.77
N THR A 258 -21.42 1.79 10.84
CA THR A 258 -22.08 0.47 10.94
C THR A 258 -23.24 0.37 9.94
N THR A 259 -24.09 1.41 9.86
CA THR A 259 -25.29 1.42 9.01
C THR A 259 -24.95 1.48 7.53
N TYR A 260 -24.05 2.37 7.11
CA TYR A 260 -23.81 2.66 5.69
C TYR A 260 -22.59 1.95 5.12
N MET A 261 -21.64 1.54 5.97
CA MET A 261 -20.39 0.92 5.52
C MET A 261 -20.23 -0.53 6.00
N GLY A 262 -21.18 -1.06 6.77
CA GLY A 262 -21.10 -2.41 7.33
C GLY A 262 -19.91 -2.60 8.27
N ALA A 263 -19.38 -1.52 8.85
CA ALA A 263 -18.27 -1.61 9.81
C ALA A 263 -18.74 -2.30 11.10
N GLN A 264 -17.85 -3.06 11.73
CA GLN A 264 -18.08 -3.51 13.10
C GLN A 264 -17.92 -2.33 14.07
N PRO A 265 -18.79 -2.17 15.09
CA PRO A 265 -18.77 -1.00 15.98
C PRO A 265 -17.41 -0.76 16.65
N ASP A 266 -16.79 -1.83 17.14
CA ASP A 266 -15.49 -1.83 17.82
C ASP A 266 -14.32 -1.51 16.87
N ARG A 267 -14.48 -1.67 15.55
CA ARG A 267 -13.47 -1.34 14.53
C ARG A 267 -13.49 0.11 14.05
N VAL A 268 -14.50 0.89 14.41
CA VAL A 268 -14.69 2.26 13.89
C VAL A 268 -13.47 3.14 14.16
N SER A 269 -12.94 3.13 15.39
CA SER A 269 -11.76 3.93 15.72
C SER A 269 -10.53 3.59 14.87
N PHE A 270 -10.28 2.29 14.68
CA PHE A 270 -9.22 1.80 13.80
C PHE A 270 -9.43 2.27 12.36
N LEU A 271 -10.63 2.12 11.81
CA LEU A 271 -10.92 2.49 10.42
C LEU A 271 -10.70 3.99 10.19
N VAL A 272 -11.18 4.83 11.09
CA VAL A 272 -10.99 6.29 11.03
C VAL A 272 -9.51 6.65 11.11
N ALA A 273 -8.81 6.12 12.11
CA ALA A 273 -7.38 6.37 12.28
C ALA A 273 -6.55 5.91 11.07
N HIS A 274 -6.81 4.69 10.58
CA HIS A 274 -6.03 4.05 9.53
C HIS A 274 -6.38 4.56 8.12
N ASN A 275 -7.65 4.45 7.72
CA ASN A 275 -8.08 4.63 6.32
C ASN A 275 -8.40 6.08 5.98
N TYR A 276 -8.80 6.90 6.96
CA TYR A 276 -9.24 8.28 6.70
C TYR A 276 -8.16 9.28 7.09
N ILE A 277 -7.59 9.17 8.29
CA ILE A 277 -6.60 10.13 8.76
C ILE A 277 -5.20 9.77 8.25
N ALA A 278 -4.66 8.63 8.70
CA ALA A 278 -3.29 8.24 8.39
C ALA A 278 -3.05 8.05 6.89
N GLN A 279 -3.98 7.40 6.19
CA GLN A 279 -3.85 7.18 4.75
C GLN A 279 -3.90 8.49 3.96
N SER A 280 -4.79 9.43 4.29
CA SER A 280 -4.85 10.73 3.62
C SER A 280 -3.60 11.56 3.89
N LEU A 281 -3.11 11.58 5.14
CA LEU A 281 -1.85 12.23 5.49
C LEU A 281 -0.66 11.59 4.78
N SER A 282 -0.69 10.28 4.53
CA SER A 282 0.36 9.61 3.77
C SER A 282 0.45 10.13 2.34
N VAL A 283 -0.67 10.43 1.67
CA VAL A 283 -0.67 11.03 0.33
C VAL A 283 0.02 12.40 0.35
N VAL A 284 -0.31 13.24 1.34
CA VAL A 284 0.34 14.56 1.52
C VAL A 284 1.84 14.38 1.79
N ALA A 285 2.21 13.41 2.63
CA ALA A 285 3.61 13.11 2.92
C ALA A 285 4.37 12.66 1.66
N LEU A 286 3.78 11.81 0.81
CA LEU A 286 4.39 11.37 -0.45
C LEU A 286 4.65 12.56 -1.38
N VAL A 287 3.71 13.50 -1.50
CA VAL A 287 3.93 14.74 -2.27
C VAL A 287 5.09 15.55 -1.68
N GLY A 288 5.15 15.69 -0.36
CA GLY A 288 6.26 16.36 0.33
C GLY A 288 7.61 15.69 0.09
N ILE A 289 7.67 14.35 0.15
CA ILE A 289 8.88 13.58 -0.14
C ILE A 289 9.29 13.74 -1.60
N THR A 290 8.36 13.72 -2.55
CA THR A 290 8.65 14.00 -3.97
C THR A 290 9.33 15.36 -4.14
N PHE A 291 8.82 16.41 -3.48
CA PHE A 291 9.44 17.73 -3.53
C PHE A 291 10.87 17.74 -2.96
N LEU A 292 11.09 17.08 -1.82
CA LEU A 292 12.42 16.95 -1.22
C LEU A 292 13.39 16.18 -2.13
N VAL A 293 12.92 15.09 -2.73
CA VAL A 293 13.69 14.26 -3.65
C VAL A 293 14.06 15.02 -4.92
N VAL A 294 13.12 15.76 -5.54
CA VAL A 294 13.38 16.60 -6.72
C VAL A 294 14.45 17.66 -6.47
N ARG A 295 14.60 18.16 -5.24
CA ARG A 295 15.68 19.11 -4.91
C ARG A 295 17.08 18.48 -4.98
N ILE A 296 17.19 17.18 -4.71
CA ILE A 296 18.47 16.44 -4.73
C ILE A 296 18.70 15.76 -6.09
N LEU A 297 17.61 15.26 -6.67
CA LEU A 297 17.57 14.41 -7.87
C LEU A 297 16.49 14.90 -8.85
N PRO A 298 16.66 16.08 -9.48
CA PRO A 298 15.73 16.64 -10.46
C PRO A 298 15.41 15.73 -11.66
N GLU A 299 16.22 14.72 -11.99
CA GLU A 299 15.95 13.76 -13.08
C GLU A 299 14.63 13.00 -12.87
N ILE A 300 14.10 12.98 -11.64
CA ILE A 300 12.78 12.41 -11.31
C ILE A 300 11.63 13.19 -11.94
N LEU A 301 11.87 14.42 -12.41
CA LEU A 301 10.87 15.17 -13.15
C LEU A 301 10.46 14.48 -14.47
N ALA A 302 11.37 13.76 -15.15
CA ALA A 302 11.06 13.06 -16.39
C ALA A 302 9.93 12.00 -16.23
N PRO A 303 10.04 11.01 -15.32
CA PRO A 303 8.92 10.09 -15.08
C PRO A 303 7.70 10.78 -14.45
N LEU A 304 7.86 11.94 -13.79
CA LEU A 304 6.73 12.70 -13.24
C LEU A 304 5.91 13.39 -14.34
N GLU A 305 6.56 13.97 -15.35
CA GLU A 305 5.90 14.54 -16.54
C GLU A 305 5.05 13.49 -17.26
N GLU A 306 5.57 12.26 -17.40
CA GLU A 306 4.81 11.15 -17.97
C GLU A 306 3.58 10.77 -17.16
N VAL A 307 3.71 10.70 -15.83
CA VAL A 307 2.57 10.42 -14.95
C VAL A 307 1.51 11.52 -15.07
N LEU A 308 1.93 12.79 -15.16
CA LEU A 308 1.00 13.90 -15.37
C LEU A 308 0.31 13.79 -16.74
N PHE A 309 1.05 13.46 -17.80
CA PHE A 309 0.47 13.24 -19.12
C PHE A 309 -0.56 12.11 -19.13
N ILE A 310 -0.29 10.97 -18.47
CA ILE A 310 -1.24 9.85 -18.36
C ILE A 310 -2.57 10.30 -17.73
N ILE A 311 -2.50 11.20 -16.75
CA ILE A 311 -3.67 11.64 -15.97
C ILE A 311 -4.44 12.76 -16.68
N SER A 312 -3.75 13.71 -17.32
CA SER A 312 -4.37 14.91 -17.88
C SER A 312 -4.51 14.90 -19.41
N GLY A 313 -3.71 14.10 -20.12
CA GLY A 313 -3.55 14.15 -21.57
C GLY A 313 -2.82 15.39 -22.08
N THR A 314 -2.16 16.16 -21.20
CA THR A 314 -1.44 17.39 -21.55
C THR A 314 0.04 17.25 -21.26
N GLU A 315 0.89 17.77 -22.16
CA GLU A 315 2.34 17.84 -21.90
C GLU A 315 2.65 18.94 -20.88
N TYR A 316 3.60 18.66 -19.99
CA TYR A 316 4.11 19.61 -19.00
C TYR A 316 5.63 19.67 -19.10
N ASP A 317 6.20 20.87 -19.01
CA ASP A 317 7.63 21.07 -18.87
C ASP A 317 7.96 21.48 -17.42
N LEU A 318 8.12 20.48 -16.56
CA LEU A 318 8.47 20.69 -15.15
C LEU A 318 9.92 21.12 -14.99
N PHE A 319 10.80 20.71 -15.92
CA PHE A 319 12.20 21.11 -15.89
C PHE A 319 12.35 22.63 -16.10
N GLU A 320 11.66 23.20 -17.08
CA GLU A 320 11.62 24.66 -17.31
C GLU A 320 10.94 25.35 -16.13
N ALA A 321 9.75 24.90 -15.73
CA ALA A 321 8.97 25.52 -14.66
C ALA A 321 9.70 25.57 -13.31
N LEU A 322 10.60 24.62 -13.05
CA LEU A 322 11.39 24.54 -11.81
C LEU A 322 12.84 24.99 -11.97
N GLY A 323 13.25 25.47 -13.15
CA GLY A 323 14.61 25.91 -13.44
C GLY A 323 15.65 24.79 -13.27
N LYS A 324 15.36 23.60 -13.78
CA LYS A 324 16.15 22.36 -13.66
C LYS A 324 16.59 21.77 -15.00
N GLU A 325 16.60 22.57 -16.06
CA GLU A 325 16.93 22.16 -17.43
C GLU A 325 18.24 21.37 -17.55
N ASP A 326 19.27 21.73 -16.77
CA ASP A 326 20.58 21.06 -16.73
C ASP A 326 20.52 19.57 -16.34
N ALA A 327 19.42 19.12 -15.73
CA ALA A 327 19.21 17.74 -15.31
C ALA A 327 18.27 16.96 -16.23
N ARG A 328 17.85 17.54 -17.37
CA ARG A 328 17.03 16.83 -18.34
C ARG A 328 17.85 15.71 -19.01
N PRO A 329 17.34 14.47 -19.09
CA PRO A 329 18.00 13.40 -19.83
C PRO A 329 18.16 13.75 -21.32
N ASP A 330 19.32 13.46 -21.91
CA ASP A 330 19.64 13.78 -23.32
C ASP A 330 18.76 13.02 -24.33
N ASP A 331 18.19 11.89 -23.90
CA ASP A 331 17.30 10.99 -24.61
C ASP A 331 15.81 11.41 -24.58
N TRP A 332 15.50 12.59 -24.05
CA TRP A 332 14.13 13.11 -23.84
C TRP A 332 13.77 14.32 -24.73
N ARG A 333 14.43 14.50 -25.88
CA ARG A 333 14.13 15.54 -26.87
C ARG A 333 13.56 14.98 -28.16
#